data_AF-A0AAT9GPU4-F1
#
_entry.id   AF-A0AAT9GPU4-F1
#
_cell.length_a   1.000
_cell.length_b   1.000
_cell.length_c   1.000
_cell.angle_alpha   90.00
_cell.angle_beta   90.00
_cell.angle_gamma   90.00
#
_symmetry.space_group_name_H-M   'P 1'
#
loop_
_entity.id
_entity.type
_entity.pdbx_description
1 polymer ?
#
loop_
_entity_poly.entity_id
_entity_poly.type
_entity_poly.pdbx_seq_one_letter_code
_entity_poly.pdbx_strand_id
1 'polypeptide(L)'
;MLRELVHNFGVVVFSLGILLALLSVYDLLLLPFAFLFILLGYLALLLLYRDYKKALIEGLKIPIIIILIFVAFYILKFAKIFPYVYEIDGGIGGAVAFLIYRLRWNICRENNCRVILRYVQKSNDYLNCRNLIKFAECFARADAEYYFVQTIRKMRKKDLEKLSEMNLPGKYLYILSHFYQEKRNELLVRACKDGFKQACKEWKPVMWKGSTINGYKIVDVIGEGGLSYVLKAEKGGKLYAIKIPKLNPSSFTTRSIKDMLMDIKNEESVLVQLSEKSPNIVKVYAVHFDEPDIYAILKGDITNYILNPPHIVLEYMAGGSANDYNFTDPRWRKVVYLIIAKIASSLDKIHKSGYVHSDVKPHNILFTSPLTKKPDENLKALMSGKIEVKLSDLGSAVKVGEKAIQLTPEYASIEHVRSMILGGITPFDDIYSLGATAFKLLTGKILNSPQMIKAYEDFFATMNLSVLDLKLYVTRDYSPLNIVERDVANFIMYMTSPTKRPTASEVFRFFYSKVF
;
A
#
# COMPACT_ATOMS: atom_id res chain seq x y z
N MET A 1 63.01 -58.72 34.48
CA MET A 1 62.17 -59.32 33.42
C MET A 1 61.00 -58.46 32.94
N LEU A 2 59.81 -58.39 33.57
CA LEU A 2 58.68 -57.60 33.00
C LEU A 2 58.91 -56.08 32.96
N ARG A 3 59.57 -55.51 33.99
CA ARG A 3 59.95 -54.08 34.00
C ARG A 3 61.04 -53.74 32.96
N GLU A 4 61.99 -54.64 32.73
CA GLU A 4 63.00 -54.46 31.68
C GLU A 4 62.40 -54.62 30.28
N LEU A 5 61.41 -55.51 30.11
CA LEU A 5 60.69 -55.64 28.86
C LEU A 5 59.94 -54.35 28.52
N VAL A 6 59.25 -53.74 29.49
CA VAL A 6 58.52 -52.48 29.32
C VAL A 6 59.48 -51.30 29.10
N HIS A 7 60.61 -51.27 29.78
CA HIS A 7 61.59 -50.20 29.59
C HIS A 7 62.27 -50.29 28.21
N ASN A 8 62.62 -51.50 27.76
CA ASN A 8 63.21 -51.72 26.43
C ASN A 8 62.17 -51.47 25.32
N PHE A 9 60.90 -51.82 25.53
CA PHE A 9 59.84 -51.51 24.58
C PHE A 9 59.58 -49.99 24.47
N GLY A 10 59.59 -49.28 25.60
CA GLY A 10 59.47 -47.82 25.63
C GLY A 10 60.61 -47.10 24.91
N VAL A 11 61.86 -47.57 25.09
CA VAL A 11 63.04 -47.01 24.41
C VAL A 11 63.00 -47.30 22.90
N VAL A 12 62.54 -48.47 22.48
CA VAL A 12 62.36 -48.81 21.05
C VAL A 12 61.27 -47.94 20.41
N VAL A 13 60.13 -47.76 21.08
CA VAL A 13 59.03 -46.92 20.57
C VAL A 13 59.43 -45.43 20.51
N PHE A 14 60.19 -44.94 21.48
CA PHE A 14 60.66 -43.56 21.49
C PHE A 14 61.71 -43.29 20.41
N SER A 15 62.65 -44.23 20.22
CA SER A 15 63.69 -44.15 19.19
C SER A 15 63.10 -44.26 17.77
N LEU A 16 62.08 -45.11 17.57
CA LEU A 16 61.35 -45.21 16.29
C LEU A 16 60.49 -43.96 16.02
N GLY A 17 59.92 -43.34 17.06
CA GLY A 17 59.17 -42.09 16.94
C GLY A 17 60.03 -40.91 16.46
N ILE A 18 61.29 -40.84 16.93
CA ILE A 18 62.27 -39.85 16.45
C ILE A 18 62.70 -40.17 15.01
N LEU A 19 62.90 -41.45 14.67
CA LEU A 19 63.24 -41.86 13.30
C LEU A 19 62.10 -41.52 12.31
N LEU A 20 60.84 -41.71 12.70
CA LEU A 20 59.66 -41.36 11.89
C LEU A 20 59.44 -39.85 11.76
N ALA A 21 59.77 -39.07 12.80
CA ALA A 21 59.76 -37.61 12.73
C ALA A 21 60.89 -37.05 11.84
N LEU A 22 62.02 -37.76 11.74
CA LEU A 22 63.10 -37.45 10.79
C LEU A 22 62.74 -37.90 9.36
N LEU A 23 62.01 -38.99 9.21
CA LEU A 23 61.55 -39.51 7.91
C LEU A 23 60.33 -38.78 7.35
N SER A 24 59.57 -38.04 8.16
CA SER A 24 58.45 -37.20 7.70
C SER A 24 58.87 -35.98 6.86
N VAL A 25 60.17 -35.84 6.56
CA VAL A 25 60.71 -34.86 5.62
C VAL A 25 60.62 -35.36 4.17
N TYR A 26 60.45 -36.67 3.95
CA TYR A 26 60.30 -37.25 2.61
C TYR A 26 58.92 -37.90 2.48
N ASP A 27 57.98 -37.12 1.95
CA ASP A 27 56.66 -37.56 1.54
C ASP A 27 56.78 -38.68 0.50
N LEU A 28 56.66 -39.94 0.93
CA LEU A 28 55.99 -41.06 0.25
C LEU A 28 56.38 -42.36 0.98
N LEU A 29 55.42 -43.28 1.15
CA LEU A 29 55.53 -44.62 1.78
C LEU A 29 55.32 -44.70 3.30
N LEU A 30 54.19 -44.23 3.83
CA LEU A 30 53.81 -44.54 5.22
C LEU A 30 52.34 -44.94 5.44
N LEU A 31 51.57 -45.22 4.38
CA LEU A 31 50.20 -45.74 4.52
C LEU A 31 50.14 -47.15 5.16
N PRO A 32 50.97 -48.14 4.74
CA PRO A 32 50.92 -49.49 5.31
C PRO A 32 51.44 -49.57 6.74
N PHE A 33 52.45 -48.75 7.06
CA PHE A 33 53.09 -48.71 8.37
C PHE A 33 52.21 -48.01 9.41
N ALA A 34 51.49 -46.95 9.05
CA ALA A 34 50.52 -46.32 9.95
C ALA A 34 49.35 -47.27 10.29
N PHE A 35 48.87 -48.06 9.33
CA PHE A 35 47.85 -49.08 9.56
C PHE A 35 48.34 -50.23 10.44
N LEU A 36 49.57 -50.71 10.23
CA LEU A 36 50.20 -51.73 11.06
C LEU A 36 50.35 -51.25 12.52
N PHE A 37 50.67 -49.96 12.73
CA PHE A 37 50.78 -49.35 14.06
C PHE A 37 49.43 -49.19 14.76
N ILE A 38 48.37 -48.82 14.04
CA ILE A 38 47.01 -48.76 14.60
C ILE A 38 46.52 -50.16 14.98
N LEU A 39 46.80 -51.16 14.14
CA LEU A 39 46.44 -52.56 14.39
C LEU A 39 47.22 -53.14 15.59
N LEU A 40 48.52 -52.87 15.69
CA LEU A 40 49.36 -53.29 16.83
C LEU A 40 48.97 -52.57 18.11
N GLY A 41 48.62 -51.28 18.05
CA GLY A 41 48.08 -50.52 19.17
C GLY A 41 46.72 -51.05 19.65
N TYR A 42 45.85 -51.43 18.72
CA TYR A 42 44.55 -52.04 19.01
C TYR A 42 44.69 -53.46 19.60
N LEU A 43 45.59 -54.29 19.07
CA LEU A 43 45.91 -55.62 19.60
C LEU A 43 46.55 -55.55 21.00
N ALA A 44 47.45 -54.59 21.23
CA ALA A 44 48.01 -54.34 22.55
C ALA A 44 46.95 -53.88 23.56
N LEU A 45 46.01 -53.04 23.13
CA LEU A 45 44.84 -52.63 23.93
C LEU A 45 43.92 -53.81 24.26
N LEU A 46 43.68 -54.72 23.30
CA LEU A 46 42.88 -55.94 23.52
C LEU A 46 43.56 -56.94 24.46
N LEU A 47 44.89 -57.10 24.36
CA LEU A 47 45.67 -57.95 25.27
C LEU A 47 45.73 -57.36 26.68
N LEU A 48 45.83 -56.03 26.82
CA LEU A 48 45.73 -55.34 28.11
C LEU A 48 44.30 -55.39 28.69
N TYR A 49 43.27 -55.43 27.85
CA TYR A 49 41.86 -55.50 28.28
C TYR A 49 41.46 -56.89 28.77
N ARG A 50 42.11 -57.96 28.27
CA ARG A 50 41.79 -59.35 28.62
C ARG A 50 42.19 -59.73 30.05
N ASP A 51 43.23 -59.11 30.62
CA ASP A 51 43.77 -59.49 31.94
C ASP A 51 43.49 -58.49 33.09
N TYR A 52 42.86 -57.34 32.85
CA TYR A 52 42.62 -56.35 33.92
C TYR A 52 41.16 -55.87 34.01
N LYS A 53 40.32 -56.74 34.57
CA LYS A 53 39.04 -56.32 35.17
C LYS A 53 39.34 -55.70 36.54
N LYS A 54 39.43 -54.36 36.58
CA LYS A 54 39.77 -53.47 37.72
C LYS A 54 41.26 -53.11 37.82
N ALA A 55 41.62 -51.98 37.22
CA ALA A 55 42.47 -50.92 37.80
C ALA A 55 43.12 -50.11 36.67
N LEU A 56 42.45 -49.09 36.12
CA LEU A 56 43.10 -48.04 35.31
C LEU A 56 42.11 -46.90 34.98
N ILE A 57 41.76 -46.08 35.99
CA ILE A 57 40.87 -44.92 35.80
C ILE A 57 41.62 -43.58 35.72
N GLU A 58 42.91 -43.46 36.04
CA GLU A 58 43.54 -42.12 36.11
C GLU A 58 44.87 -41.89 35.38
N GLY A 59 45.64 -42.92 35.02
CA GLY A 59 46.96 -42.72 34.39
C GLY A 59 46.99 -42.53 32.86
N LEU A 60 45.91 -42.86 32.15
CA LEU A 60 45.91 -42.97 30.67
C LEU A 60 45.00 -41.94 29.95
N LYS A 61 44.39 -41.01 30.69
CA LYS A 61 43.51 -39.98 30.11
C LYS A 61 44.29 -38.99 29.22
N ILE A 62 45.49 -38.59 29.63
CA ILE A 62 46.27 -37.56 28.92
C ILE A 62 46.79 -38.07 27.56
N PRO A 63 47.38 -39.29 27.44
CA PRO A 63 47.81 -39.81 26.14
C PRO A 63 46.66 -40.01 25.16
N ILE A 64 45.50 -40.49 25.63
CA ILE A 64 44.31 -40.71 24.79
C ILE A 64 43.74 -39.37 24.29
N ILE A 65 43.68 -38.35 25.15
CA ILE A 65 43.24 -37.00 24.76
C ILE A 65 44.22 -36.38 23.77
N ILE A 66 45.53 -36.54 23.95
CA ILE A 66 46.54 -36.03 23.01
C ILE A 66 46.42 -36.73 21.65
N ILE A 67 46.21 -38.05 21.64
CA ILE A 67 45.97 -38.83 20.40
C ILE A 67 44.68 -38.34 19.71
N LEU A 68 43.59 -38.15 20.46
CA LEU A 68 42.33 -37.63 19.90
C LEU A 68 42.45 -36.20 19.37
N ILE A 69 43.24 -35.34 20.03
CA ILE A 69 43.56 -33.98 19.56
C ILE A 69 44.41 -34.04 18.29
N PHE A 70 45.41 -34.92 18.23
CA PHE A 70 46.26 -35.10 17.04
C PHE A 70 45.46 -35.64 15.85
N VAL A 71 44.58 -36.61 16.09
CA VAL A 71 43.66 -37.17 15.09
C VAL A 71 42.67 -36.09 14.62
N ALA A 72 42.09 -35.31 15.53
CA ALA A 72 41.21 -34.20 15.16
C ALA A 72 41.95 -33.09 14.37
N PHE A 73 43.19 -32.78 14.74
CA PHE A 73 44.02 -31.80 14.03
C PHE A 73 44.36 -32.27 12.62
N TYR A 74 44.70 -33.55 12.43
CA TYR A 74 44.97 -34.11 11.11
C TYR A 74 43.70 -34.21 10.25
N ILE A 75 42.56 -34.59 10.82
CA ILE A 75 41.26 -34.60 10.12
C ILE A 75 40.88 -33.19 9.65
N LEU A 76 41.08 -32.16 10.49
CA LEU A 76 40.82 -30.76 10.14
C LEU A 76 41.80 -30.21 9.09
N LYS A 77 43.06 -30.65 9.10
CA LYS A 77 44.07 -30.28 8.11
C LYS A 77 43.78 -30.94 6.75
N PHE A 78 43.33 -32.19 6.74
CA PHE A 78 42.92 -32.91 5.53
C PHE A 78 41.59 -32.42 4.94
N ALA A 79 40.63 -32.02 5.77
CA ALA A 79 39.35 -31.45 5.32
C ALA A 79 39.50 -30.12 4.55
N LYS A 80 40.64 -29.43 4.67
CA LYS A 80 40.97 -28.24 3.87
C LYS A 80 41.57 -28.55 2.50
N ILE A 81 42.05 -29.76 2.25
CA ILE A 81 42.87 -30.09 1.08
C ILE A 81 42.05 -30.83 0.00
N PHE A 82 40.95 -31.51 0.35
CA PHE A 82 40.13 -32.24 -0.63
C PHE A 82 38.63 -31.90 -0.53
N PRO A 83 38.05 -31.16 -1.49
CA PRO A 83 36.60 -30.98 -1.61
C PRO A 83 35.86 -32.23 -2.12
N TYR A 84 36.60 -33.28 -2.54
CA TYR A 84 36.07 -34.45 -3.25
C TYR A 84 36.27 -35.78 -2.49
N VAL A 85 36.18 -35.77 -1.16
CA VAL A 85 36.09 -37.04 -0.40
C VAL A 85 34.64 -37.54 -0.44
N TYR A 86 34.17 -37.92 -1.63
CA TYR A 86 32.89 -38.62 -1.83
C TYR A 86 33.09 -40.13 -2.07
N GLU A 87 34.33 -40.61 -2.18
CA GLU A 87 34.66 -42.01 -2.46
C GLU A 87 35.70 -42.56 -1.47
N ILE A 88 35.37 -42.60 -0.19
CA ILE A 88 36.05 -43.53 0.74
C ILE A 88 34.96 -44.44 1.31
N ASP A 89 34.90 -45.64 0.74
CA ASP A 89 34.06 -46.73 1.23
C ASP A 89 34.58 -47.19 2.60
N GLY A 90 33.69 -47.21 3.60
CA GLY A 90 33.97 -47.74 4.94
C GLY A 90 34.14 -46.71 6.06
N GLY A 91 33.18 -46.71 7.00
CA GLY A 91 33.30 -46.26 8.41
C GLY A 91 33.63 -44.80 8.70
N ILE A 92 34.81 -44.33 8.27
CA ILE A 92 35.38 -43.01 8.59
C ILE A 92 34.70 -41.92 7.75
N GLY A 93 34.43 -42.17 6.47
CA GLY A 93 33.62 -41.27 5.62
C GLY A 93 32.22 -41.05 6.21
N GLY A 94 31.61 -42.11 6.74
CA GLY A 94 30.33 -42.05 7.44
C GLY A 94 30.37 -41.25 8.74
N ALA A 95 31.41 -41.41 9.58
CA ALA A 95 31.56 -40.67 10.83
C ALA A 95 31.83 -39.18 10.61
N VAL A 96 32.65 -38.82 9.63
CA VAL A 96 32.92 -37.42 9.24
C VAL A 96 31.67 -36.79 8.62
N ALA A 97 30.98 -37.50 7.72
CA ALA A 97 29.69 -37.06 7.17
C ALA A 97 28.64 -36.88 8.27
N PHE A 98 28.58 -37.77 9.26
CA PHE A 98 27.69 -37.68 10.42
C PHE A 98 28.00 -36.47 11.32
N LEU A 99 29.29 -36.19 11.59
CA LEU A 99 29.72 -35.01 12.34
C LEU A 99 29.40 -33.70 11.61
N ILE A 100 29.65 -33.63 10.31
CA ILE A 100 29.27 -32.49 9.46
C ILE A 100 27.75 -32.31 9.45
N TYR A 101 26.99 -33.40 9.31
CA TYR A 101 25.53 -33.39 9.37
C TYR A 101 25.03 -32.88 10.73
N ARG A 102 25.63 -33.33 11.85
CA ARG A 102 25.25 -32.92 13.21
C ARG A 102 25.60 -31.46 13.50
N LEU A 103 26.77 -30.99 13.04
CA LEU A 103 27.16 -29.57 13.10
C LEU A 103 26.20 -28.70 12.29
N ARG A 104 25.88 -29.12 11.06
CA ARG A 104 24.89 -28.46 10.20
C ARG A 104 23.52 -28.37 10.87
N TRP A 105 23.08 -29.46 11.50
CA TRP A 105 21.79 -29.50 12.20
C TRP A 105 21.74 -28.58 13.42
N ASN A 106 22.84 -28.46 14.17
CA ASN A 106 22.96 -27.50 15.27
C ASN A 106 22.93 -26.05 14.78
N ILE A 107 23.57 -25.75 13.64
CA ILE A 107 23.55 -24.40 13.05
C ILE A 107 22.16 -24.02 12.54
N CYS A 108 21.41 -24.97 11.98
CA CYS A 108 20.01 -24.75 11.60
C CYS A 108 19.07 -24.44 12.79
N ARG A 109 19.53 -24.67 14.02
CA ARG A 109 18.85 -24.34 15.28
C ARG A 109 19.48 -23.17 16.02
N GLU A 110 20.60 -22.63 15.51
CA GLU A 110 21.31 -21.52 16.12
C GLU A 110 20.50 -20.23 15.97
N ASN A 111 20.39 -19.46 17.06
CA ASN A 111 19.72 -18.17 17.08
C ASN A 111 20.71 -17.02 17.25
N ASN A 112 22.00 -17.31 17.43
CA ASN A 112 23.04 -16.30 17.55
C ASN A 112 23.47 -15.79 16.17
N CYS A 113 23.09 -14.56 15.85
CA CYS A 113 23.39 -13.93 14.57
C CYS A 113 24.90 -13.84 14.26
N ARG A 114 25.78 -13.69 15.28
CA ARG A 114 27.24 -13.70 15.06
C ARG A 114 27.74 -15.05 14.55
N VAL A 115 27.17 -16.14 15.06
CA VAL A 115 27.53 -17.50 14.65
C VAL A 115 27.02 -17.78 13.23
N ILE A 116 25.78 -17.37 12.94
CA ILE A 116 25.17 -17.47 11.61
C ILE A 116 26.05 -16.78 10.56
N LEU A 117 26.43 -15.51 10.78
CA LEU A 117 27.23 -14.75 9.82
C LEU A 117 28.60 -15.39 9.57
N ARG A 118 29.28 -15.88 10.62
CA ARG A 118 30.58 -16.56 10.49
C ARG A 118 30.50 -17.89 9.74
N TYR A 119 29.41 -18.64 9.91
CA TYR A 119 29.21 -19.91 9.21
C TYR A 119 29.00 -19.68 7.72
N VAL A 120 28.13 -18.73 7.37
CA VAL A 120 27.69 -18.49 6.00
C VAL A 120 28.83 -17.95 5.12
N GLN A 121 29.77 -17.20 5.69
CA GLN A 121 31.01 -16.80 5.01
C GLN A 121 31.92 -17.98 4.62
N LYS A 122 31.76 -19.14 5.24
CA LYS A 122 32.58 -20.34 5.00
C LYS A 122 31.86 -21.43 4.22
N SER A 123 30.53 -21.42 4.17
CA SER A 123 29.70 -22.39 3.44
C SER A 123 28.30 -21.86 3.15
N ASN A 124 27.81 -22.06 1.92
CA ASN A 124 26.45 -21.70 1.49
C ASN A 124 25.38 -22.76 1.80
N ASP A 125 25.70 -23.79 2.59
CA ASP A 125 24.81 -24.95 2.82
C ASP A 125 23.63 -24.66 3.79
N TYR A 126 23.55 -23.45 4.34
CA TYR A 126 22.49 -23.03 5.27
C TYR A 126 21.09 -22.99 4.64
N LEU A 127 20.98 -22.89 3.30
CA LEU A 127 19.69 -22.84 2.59
C LEU A 127 18.86 -24.13 2.75
N ASN A 128 19.49 -25.22 3.20
CA ASN A 128 18.83 -26.49 3.48
C ASN A 128 18.25 -26.56 4.92
N CYS A 129 18.45 -25.52 5.73
CA CYS A 129 17.89 -25.45 7.07
C CYS A 129 16.37 -25.27 7.04
N ARG A 130 15.65 -25.93 7.96
CA ARG A 130 14.19 -25.76 8.08
C ARG A 130 13.75 -24.39 8.61
N ASN A 131 14.62 -23.68 9.33
CA ASN A 131 14.31 -22.40 9.99
C ASN A 131 14.97 -21.20 9.29
N LEU A 132 14.66 -20.99 8.01
CA LEU A 132 15.23 -19.88 7.22
C LEU A 132 14.84 -18.48 7.75
N ILE A 133 13.74 -18.36 8.50
CA ILE A 133 13.23 -17.09 9.02
C ILE A 133 14.28 -16.39 9.88
N LYS A 134 14.91 -17.13 10.81
CA LYS A 134 15.95 -16.58 11.71
C LYS A 134 17.20 -16.13 10.98
N PHE A 135 17.57 -16.84 9.92
CA PHE A 135 18.69 -16.47 9.04
C PHE A 135 18.38 -15.14 8.33
N ALA A 136 17.20 -15.02 7.72
CA ALA A 136 16.80 -13.78 7.05
C ALA A 136 16.71 -12.60 8.03
N GLU A 137 16.12 -12.79 9.22
CA GLU A 137 16.08 -11.75 10.26
C GLU A 137 17.50 -11.26 10.63
N CYS A 138 18.43 -12.20 10.84
CA CYS A 138 19.83 -11.89 11.12
C CYS A 138 20.51 -11.14 9.96
N PHE A 139 20.35 -11.62 8.72
CA PHE A 139 20.94 -10.98 7.55
C PHE A 139 20.42 -9.56 7.33
N ALA A 140 19.12 -9.34 7.53
CA ALA A 140 18.54 -8.00 7.44
C ALA A 140 19.15 -7.04 8.47
N ARG A 141 19.30 -7.49 9.73
CA ARG A 141 19.90 -6.67 10.81
C ARG A 141 21.39 -6.42 10.63
N ALA A 142 22.10 -7.34 9.99
CA ALA A 142 23.52 -7.23 9.72
C ALA A 142 23.85 -6.55 8.38
N ASP A 143 22.84 -5.99 7.70
CA ASP A 143 22.90 -5.45 6.34
C ASP A 143 23.55 -6.39 5.29
N ALA A 144 23.30 -7.69 5.42
CA ALA A 144 23.83 -8.74 4.56
C ALA A 144 22.88 -9.07 3.39
N GLU A 145 22.69 -8.11 2.49
CA GLU A 145 21.68 -8.13 1.42
C GLU A 145 21.69 -9.39 0.54
N TYR A 146 22.87 -9.77 0.04
CA TYR A 146 23.02 -10.95 -0.82
C TYR A 146 22.45 -12.20 -0.15
N TYR A 147 22.82 -12.46 1.11
CA TYR A 147 22.36 -13.64 1.84
C TYR A 147 20.88 -13.55 2.18
N PHE A 148 20.36 -12.36 2.51
CA PHE A 148 18.92 -12.16 2.70
C PHE A 148 18.13 -12.56 1.46
N VAL A 149 18.51 -12.05 0.28
CA VAL A 149 17.84 -12.35 -1.00
C VAL A 149 17.90 -13.84 -1.33
N GLN A 150 19.05 -14.49 -1.16
CA GLN A 150 19.17 -15.94 -1.40
C GLN A 150 18.29 -16.74 -0.43
N THR A 151 18.17 -16.29 0.82
CA THR A 151 17.34 -16.95 1.84
C THR A 151 15.85 -16.87 1.49
N ILE A 152 15.34 -15.67 1.21
CA ILE A 152 13.91 -15.47 0.94
C ILE A 152 13.45 -16.15 -0.36
N ARG A 153 14.33 -16.30 -1.36
CA ARG A 153 14.06 -17.07 -2.59
C ARG A 153 13.76 -18.55 -2.34
N LYS A 154 14.28 -19.11 -1.26
CA LYS A 154 14.06 -20.52 -0.87
C LYS A 154 12.95 -20.69 0.17
N MET A 155 12.40 -19.59 0.70
CA MET A 155 11.34 -19.66 1.70
C MET A 155 10.02 -20.09 1.08
N ARG A 156 9.24 -20.83 1.87
CA ARG A 156 7.83 -21.09 1.55
C ARG A 156 7.00 -19.85 1.91
N LYS A 157 5.82 -19.76 1.31
CA LYS A 157 4.85 -18.69 1.58
C LYS A 157 4.62 -18.42 3.07
N LYS A 158 4.38 -19.45 3.89
CA LYS A 158 4.18 -19.31 5.35
C LYS A 158 5.38 -18.72 6.09
N ASP A 159 6.59 -18.94 5.58
CA ASP A 159 7.83 -18.46 6.19
C ASP A 159 8.04 -16.98 5.80
N LEU A 160 7.71 -16.59 4.56
CA LEU A 160 7.64 -15.20 4.11
C LEU A 160 6.58 -14.40 4.88
N GLU A 161 5.41 -14.98 5.12
CA GLU A 161 4.35 -14.36 5.91
C GLU A 161 4.83 -14.03 7.33
N LYS A 162 5.44 -15.00 8.02
CA LYS A 162 6.03 -14.75 9.36
C LYS A 162 7.15 -13.72 9.32
N LEU A 163 8.03 -13.78 8.32
CA LEU A 163 9.10 -12.80 8.17
C LEU A 163 8.55 -11.39 7.91
N SER A 164 7.45 -11.29 7.15
CA SER A 164 6.79 -10.02 6.84
C SER A 164 6.24 -9.33 8.09
N GLU A 165 5.92 -10.07 9.14
CA GLU A 165 5.41 -9.53 10.41
C GLU A 165 6.52 -9.04 11.34
N MET A 166 7.78 -9.36 11.05
CA MET A 166 8.92 -8.95 11.86
C MET A 166 9.31 -7.49 11.62
N ASN A 167 9.89 -6.85 12.63
CA ASN A 167 10.47 -5.51 12.48
C ASN A 167 11.83 -5.59 11.78
N LEU A 168 11.83 -5.48 10.45
CA LEU A 168 13.02 -5.45 9.60
C LEU A 168 13.33 -4.00 9.17
N PRO A 169 14.60 -3.66 8.89
CA PRO A 169 14.94 -2.35 8.32
C PRO A 169 14.26 -2.13 6.96
N GLY A 170 13.98 -0.88 6.63
CA GLY A 170 13.14 -0.48 5.49
C GLY A 170 13.63 -0.99 4.15
N LYS A 171 14.95 -1.01 3.93
CA LYS A 171 15.59 -1.64 2.75
C LYS A 171 15.16 -3.09 2.57
N TYR A 172 15.10 -3.86 3.64
CA TYR A 172 14.76 -5.29 3.63
C TYR A 172 13.25 -5.53 3.53
N LEU A 173 12.44 -4.64 4.10
CA LEU A 173 10.99 -4.62 3.88
C LEU A 173 10.66 -4.35 2.40
N TYR A 174 11.37 -3.40 1.78
CA TYR A 174 11.26 -3.11 0.35
C TYR A 174 11.70 -4.29 -0.52
N ILE A 175 12.81 -4.94 -0.19
CA ILE A 175 13.20 -6.16 -0.92
C ILE A 175 12.11 -7.22 -0.77
N LEU A 176 11.67 -7.50 0.46
CA LEU A 176 10.64 -8.49 0.74
C LEU A 176 9.33 -8.22 0.01
N SER A 177 8.94 -6.95 -0.18
CA SER A 177 7.71 -6.58 -0.91
C SER A 177 7.71 -7.02 -2.37
N HIS A 178 8.89 -7.24 -2.96
CA HIS A 178 9.04 -7.76 -4.32
C HIS A 178 8.91 -9.29 -4.38
N PHE A 179 9.17 -9.98 -3.28
CA PHE A 179 9.06 -11.45 -3.18
C PHE A 179 7.71 -11.92 -2.60
N TYR A 180 7.08 -11.11 -1.75
CA TYR A 180 5.81 -11.45 -1.10
C TYR A 180 4.70 -10.47 -1.47
N GLN A 181 4.03 -10.77 -2.59
CA GLN A 181 3.05 -9.86 -3.22
C GLN A 181 1.80 -9.63 -2.35
N GLU A 182 1.40 -10.59 -1.51
CA GLU A 182 0.17 -10.51 -0.71
C GLU A 182 0.19 -9.39 0.35
N LYS A 183 1.37 -9.06 0.89
CA LYS A 183 1.56 -7.91 1.80
C LYS A 183 2.44 -6.82 1.19
N ARG A 184 2.58 -6.77 -0.15
CA ARG A 184 3.47 -5.81 -0.83
C ARG A 184 3.25 -4.38 -0.37
N ASN A 185 2.01 -3.90 -0.38
CA ASN A 185 1.70 -2.51 -0.06
C ASN A 185 1.98 -2.19 1.42
N GLU A 186 1.63 -3.09 2.32
CA GLU A 186 1.94 -2.96 3.76
C GLU A 186 3.45 -2.88 3.99
N LEU A 187 4.23 -3.74 3.32
CA LEU A 187 5.68 -3.75 3.40
C LEU A 187 6.30 -2.46 2.84
N LEU A 188 5.81 -1.95 1.71
CA LEU A 188 6.26 -0.68 1.15
C LEU A 188 5.95 0.51 2.07
N VAL A 189 4.78 0.52 2.72
CA VAL A 189 4.43 1.56 3.71
C VAL A 189 5.39 1.54 4.86
N ARG A 190 5.66 0.36 5.41
CA ARG A 190 6.59 0.19 6.53
C ARG A 190 8.02 0.55 6.14
N ALA A 191 8.45 0.17 4.94
CA ALA A 191 9.75 0.57 4.40
C ALA A 191 9.86 2.10 4.24
N CYS A 192 8.81 2.74 3.72
CA CYS A 192 8.75 4.19 3.58
C CYS A 192 8.74 4.89 4.95
N LYS A 193 7.97 4.38 5.92
CA LYS A 193 7.95 4.83 7.33
C LYS A 193 9.32 4.75 8.00
N ASP A 194 10.10 3.72 7.68
CA ASP A 194 11.47 3.53 8.16
C ASP A 194 12.48 4.43 7.42
N GLY A 195 12.03 5.31 6.53
CA GLY A 195 12.87 6.28 5.81
C GLY A 195 13.48 5.76 4.50
N PHE A 196 13.11 4.55 4.04
CA PHE A 196 13.62 4.01 2.77
C PHE A 196 12.92 4.66 1.57
N LYS A 197 13.47 5.80 1.12
CA LYS A 197 12.88 6.68 0.09
C LYS A 197 12.43 5.97 -1.20
N GLN A 198 13.14 4.92 -1.62
CA GLN A 198 12.78 4.17 -2.84
C GLN A 198 11.39 3.51 -2.71
N ALA A 199 11.01 3.04 -1.52
CA ALA A 199 9.68 2.51 -1.26
C ALA A 199 8.59 3.58 -1.39
N CYS A 200 8.87 4.81 -0.97
CA CYS A 200 7.94 5.93 -1.08
C CYS A 200 7.73 6.37 -2.54
N LYS A 201 8.72 6.18 -3.42
CA LYS A 201 8.58 6.48 -4.86
C LYS A 201 7.62 5.56 -5.58
N GLU A 202 7.42 4.34 -5.07
CA GLU A 202 6.44 3.38 -5.59
C GLU A 202 5.04 3.57 -5.01
N TRP A 203 4.80 4.73 -4.38
CA TRP A 203 3.58 4.96 -3.65
C TRP A 203 2.33 4.84 -4.52
N LYS A 204 1.29 4.23 -3.93
CA LYS A 204 -0.05 4.10 -4.50
C LYS A 204 -1.09 4.35 -3.41
N PRO A 205 -2.31 4.81 -3.73
CA PRO A 205 -3.35 5.11 -2.73
C PRO A 205 -3.69 3.93 -1.82
N VAL A 206 -3.67 2.71 -2.37
CA VAL A 206 -3.92 1.46 -1.63
C VAL A 206 -2.96 1.25 -0.46
N MET A 207 -1.82 1.92 -0.44
CA MET A 207 -0.87 1.90 0.68
C MET A 207 -1.45 2.54 1.95
N TRP A 208 -2.47 3.39 1.88
CA TRP A 208 -3.13 3.85 3.09
C TRP A 208 -3.97 2.77 3.77
N LYS A 209 -4.39 1.71 3.07
CA LYS A 209 -5.20 0.64 3.64
C LYS A 209 -4.51 -0.03 4.82
N GLY A 210 -5.20 -0.14 5.95
CA GLY A 210 -4.65 -0.66 7.21
C GLY A 210 -3.81 0.34 8.00
N SER A 211 -3.53 1.52 7.44
CA SER A 211 -2.86 2.60 8.15
C SER A 211 -3.82 3.35 9.08
N THR A 212 -3.30 4.28 9.88
CA THR A 212 -4.10 5.18 10.71
C THR A 212 -3.67 6.60 10.41
N ILE A 213 -4.62 7.48 10.13
CA ILE A 213 -4.43 8.91 9.86
C ILE A 213 -5.23 9.67 10.92
N ASN A 214 -4.62 10.49 11.77
CA ASN A 214 -5.29 11.27 12.83
C ASN A 214 -6.31 10.47 13.69
N GLY A 215 -5.96 9.23 14.01
CA GLY A 215 -6.79 8.30 14.78
C GLY A 215 -7.93 7.63 14.00
N TYR A 216 -8.01 7.84 12.68
CA TYR A 216 -8.92 7.14 11.78
C TYR A 216 -8.21 5.95 11.14
N LYS A 217 -8.68 4.74 11.41
CA LYS A 217 -8.15 3.52 10.82
C LYS A 217 -8.67 3.39 9.39
N ILE A 218 -7.78 3.37 8.41
CA ILE A 218 -8.17 3.27 7.01
C ILE A 218 -8.56 1.83 6.68
N VAL A 219 -9.80 1.67 6.24
CA VAL A 219 -10.42 0.39 5.88
C VAL A 219 -10.21 0.08 4.40
N ASP A 220 -10.41 1.07 3.54
CA ASP A 220 -10.24 0.89 2.09
C ASP A 220 -10.03 2.20 1.34
N VAL A 221 -9.61 2.10 0.09
CA VAL A 221 -9.68 3.20 -0.89
C VAL A 221 -10.99 3.04 -1.67
N ILE A 222 -11.88 4.03 -1.59
CA ILE A 222 -13.24 3.95 -2.15
C ILE A 222 -13.46 4.86 -3.36
N GLY A 223 -12.55 5.79 -3.62
CA GLY A 223 -12.63 6.66 -4.77
C GLY A 223 -11.27 7.23 -5.16
N GLU A 224 -11.06 7.36 -6.46
CA GLU A 224 -9.95 8.10 -7.03
C GLU A 224 -10.52 9.04 -8.09
N GLY A 225 -10.58 10.34 -7.78
CA GLY A 225 -11.00 11.37 -8.71
C GLY A 225 -9.81 12.06 -9.39
N GLY A 226 -10.08 13.08 -10.21
CA GLY A 226 -9.03 13.88 -10.85
C GLY A 226 -8.16 14.66 -9.85
N LEU A 227 -8.74 15.12 -8.74
CA LEU A 227 -8.08 15.99 -7.76
C LEU A 227 -7.80 15.37 -6.40
N SER A 228 -8.40 14.22 -6.09
CA SER A 228 -8.30 13.65 -4.75
C SER A 228 -8.48 12.13 -4.72
N TYR A 229 -8.01 11.53 -3.64
CA TYR A 229 -8.36 10.18 -3.21
C TYR A 229 -9.43 10.27 -2.13
N VAL A 230 -10.32 9.29 -2.10
CA VAL A 230 -11.32 9.14 -1.06
C VAL A 230 -11.12 7.78 -0.40
N LEU A 231 -10.88 7.80 0.90
CA LEU A 231 -10.65 6.62 1.72
C LEU A 231 -11.86 6.36 2.62
N LYS A 232 -12.18 5.08 2.83
CA LYS A 232 -13.09 4.66 3.90
C LYS A 232 -12.28 4.47 5.16
N ALA A 233 -12.72 5.08 6.25
CA ALA A 233 -12.06 4.97 7.54
C ALA A 233 -13.03 4.68 8.68
N GLU A 234 -12.50 4.15 9.78
CA GLU A 234 -13.25 3.84 10.99
C GLU A 234 -12.61 4.52 12.20
N LYS A 235 -13.44 5.11 13.06
CA LYS A 235 -13.03 5.67 14.36
C LYS A 235 -14.16 5.47 15.36
N GLY A 236 -13.87 4.79 16.47
CA GLY A 236 -14.85 4.53 17.53
C GLY A 236 -16.10 3.75 17.06
N GLY A 237 -15.93 2.77 16.16
CA GLY A 237 -17.03 1.97 15.60
C GLY A 237 -17.89 2.71 14.56
N LYS A 238 -17.58 3.96 14.23
CA LYS A 238 -18.26 4.74 13.19
C LYS A 238 -17.40 4.85 11.94
N LEU A 239 -18.06 4.77 10.77
CA LEU A 239 -17.43 4.93 9.47
C LEU A 239 -17.41 6.39 8.99
N TYR A 240 -16.34 6.74 8.30
CA TYR A 240 -16.05 8.06 7.74
C TYR A 240 -15.49 7.94 6.32
N ALA A 241 -15.63 9.00 5.54
CA ALA A 241 -14.87 9.18 4.31
C ALA A 241 -13.75 10.21 4.55
N ILE A 242 -12.53 9.89 4.12
CA ILE A 242 -11.37 10.79 4.23
C ILE A 242 -10.94 11.19 2.81
N LYS A 243 -11.07 12.47 2.49
CA LYS A 243 -10.68 13.02 1.18
C LYS A 243 -9.29 13.63 1.26
N ILE A 244 -8.35 13.14 0.45
CA ILE A 244 -6.95 13.58 0.39
C ILE A 244 -6.66 14.19 -0.98
N PRO A 245 -6.24 15.47 -1.08
CA PRO A 245 -5.85 16.10 -2.35
C PRO A 245 -4.65 15.42 -3.01
N LYS A 246 -4.65 15.28 -4.34
CA LYS A 246 -3.53 14.72 -5.12
C LYS A 246 -2.37 15.72 -5.21
N LEU A 247 -1.14 15.23 -5.10
CA LEU A 247 0.07 16.01 -5.35
C LEU A 247 0.30 16.35 -6.82
N ASN A 248 -0.33 15.64 -7.75
CA ASN A 248 -0.26 15.92 -9.18
C ASN A 248 -1.67 15.66 -9.74
N PRO A 249 -2.58 16.65 -9.66
CA PRO A 249 -3.94 16.50 -10.15
C PRO A 249 -3.96 16.31 -11.68
N SER A 250 -4.91 15.52 -12.15
CA SER A 250 -5.15 15.32 -13.59
C SER A 250 -6.20 16.33 -14.07
N SER A 251 -5.83 17.17 -15.05
CA SER A 251 -6.70 18.10 -15.82
C SER A 251 -7.19 19.41 -15.19
N PHE A 252 -7.50 20.35 -16.10
CA PHE A 252 -8.33 21.58 -16.03
C PHE A 252 -8.53 22.27 -14.66
N THR A 253 -7.45 22.51 -13.91
CA THR A 253 -7.43 23.43 -12.76
C THR A 253 -6.61 24.66 -13.08
N THR A 254 -7.08 25.83 -12.68
CA THR A 254 -6.32 27.10 -12.81
C THR A 254 -5.41 27.38 -11.62
N ARG A 255 -5.58 26.68 -10.50
CA ARG A 255 -4.79 26.86 -9.26
C ARG A 255 -3.65 25.87 -9.14
N SER A 256 -2.53 26.31 -8.55
CA SER A 256 -1.47 25.41 -8.13
C SER A 256 -1.96 24.56 -6.95
N ILE A 257 -1.34 23.39 -6.72
CA ILE A 257 -1.63 22.55 -5.56
C ILE A 257 -1.41 23.34 -4.26
N LYS A 258 -0.40 24.22 -4.23
CA LYS A 258 -0.14 25.09 -3.08
C LYS A 258 -1.32 26.00 -2.78
N ASP A 259 -1.88 26.66 -3.80
CA ASP A 259 -3.01 27.56 -3.62
C ASP A 259 -4.23 26.77 -3.13
N MET A 260 -4.56 25.67 -3.82
CA MET A 260 -5.67 24.78 -3.43
C MET A 260 -5.57 24.32 -1.96
N LEU A 261 -4.37 23.93 -1.54
CA LEU A 261 -4.11 23.52 -0.16
C LEU A 261 -4.29 24.68 0.82
N MET A 262 -3.76 25.87 0.51
CA MET A 262 -3.92 27.04 1.37
C MET A 262 -5.36 27.56 1.45
N ASP A 263 -6.13 27.46 0.37
CA ASP A 263 -7.54 27.85 0.34
C ASP A 263 -8.39 26.95 1.24
N ILE A 264 -8.15 25.63 1.19
CA ILE A 264 -8.81 24.67 2.09
C ILE A 264 -8.59 25.05 3.55
N LYS A 265 -7.37 25.50 3.91
CA LYS A 265 -7.07 25.96 5.27
C LYS A 265 -7.85 27.24 5.61
N ASN A 266 -7.81 28.24 4.73
CA ASN A 266 -8.46 29.52 4.97
C ASN A 266 -9.99 29.41 5.05
N GLU A 267 -10.56 28.42 4.39
CA GLU A 267 -12.01 28.22 4.27
C GLU A 267 -12.54 27.03 5.07
N GLU A 268 -11.73 26.37 5.91
CA GLU A 268 -12.16 25.23 6.74
C GLU A 268 -13.46 25.54 7.50
N SER A 269 -13.49 26.67 8.21
CA SER A 269 -14.65 27.05 9.03
C SER A 269 -15.91 27.28 8.18
N VAL A 270 -15.75 27.76 6.96
CA VAL A 270 -16.82 27.96 5.99
C VAL A 270 -17.36 26.62 5.52
N LEU A 271 -16.49 25.68 5.15
CA LEU A 271 -16.88 24.34 4.70
C LEU A 271 -17.71 23.61 5.75
N VAL A 272 -17.27 23.65 7.01
CA VAL A 272 -18.01 23.08 8.14
C VAL A 272 -19.37 23.75 8.27
N GLN A 273 -19.42 25.08 8.33
CA GLN A 273 -20.67 25.83 8.49
C GLN A 273 -21.67 25.58 7.34
N LEU A 274 -21.20 25.59 6.09
CA LEU A 274 -22.04 25.33 4.91
C LEU A 274 -22.62 23.92 4.95
N SER A 275 -21.82 22.92 5.36
CA SER A 275 -22.28 21.55 5.49
C SER A 275 -23.40 21.36 6.52
N GLU A 276 -23.47 22.24 7.52
CA GLU A 276 -24.52 22.21 8.56
C GLU A 276 -25.80 22.96 8.16
N LYS A 277 -25.78 23.77 7.10
CA LYS A 277 -26.98 24.53 6.67
C LYS A 277 -28.09 23.61 6.15
N SER A 278 -27.76 22.44 5.60
CA SER A 278 -28.72 21.56 4.95
C SER A 278 -28.51 20.08 5.30
N PRO A 279 -29.58 19.32 5.60
CA PRO A 279 -29.48 17.88 5.75
C PRO A 279 -29.13 17.17 4.43
N ASN A 280 -29.31 17.84 3.28
CA ASN A 280 -28.98 17.32 1.96
C ASN A 280 -27.58 17.79 1.47
N ILE A 281 -26.66 18.08 2.38
CA ILE A 281 -25.23 18.30 2.12
C ILE A 281 -24.43 17.31 2.97
N VAL A 282 -23.40 16.69 2.39
CA VAL A 282 -22.53 15.75 3.11
C VAL A 282 -21.83 16.50 4.24
N LYS A 283 -21.97 15.99 5.47
CA LYS A 283 -21.39 16.66 6.63
C LYS A 283 -19.86 16.64 6.58
N VAL A 284 -19.25 17.80 6.83
CA VAL A 284 -17.82 17.95 7.08
C VAL A 284 -17.59 17.91 8.59
N TYR A 285 -16.79 16.95 9.06
CA TYR A 285 -16.51 16.78 10.48
C TYR A 285 -15.25 17.52 10.91
N ALA A 286 -14.21 17.53 10.07
CA ALA A 286 -12.94 18.17 10.36
C ALA A 286 -12.18 18.39 9.05
N VAL A 287 -11.37 19.46 9.01
CA VAL A 287 -10.31 19.61 8.01
C VAL A 287 -8.99 19.52 8.76
N HIS A 288 -8.10 18.68 8.28
CA HIS A 288 -6.79 18.48 8.87
C HIS A 288 -5.74 19.04 7.92
N PHE A 289 -5.12 20.13 8.36
CA PHE A 289 -4.13 20.87 7.61
C PHE A 289 -3.05 21.38 8.55
N ASP A 290 -1.84 20.84 8.43
CA ASP A 290 -0.67 21.26 9.21
C ASP A 290 0.34 21.95 8.26
N GLU A 291 0.61 23.24 8.49
CA GLU A 291 1.45 24.05 7.59
C GLU A 291 2.87 23.49 7.40
N PRO A 292 3.62 23.15 8.49
CA PRO A 292 4.86 22.41 8.40
C PRO A 292 4.79 21.20 7.47
N ASP A 293 3.74 20.38 7.61
CA ASP A 293 3.60 19.17 6.82
C ASP A 293 3.42 19.48 5.33
N ILE A 294 2.59 20.47 5.02
CA ILE A 294 2.31 20.93 3.66
C ILE A 294 3.57 21.50 3.01
N TYR A 295 4.34 22.30 3.75
CA TYR A 295 5.58 22.85 3.23
C TYR A 295 6.62 21.76 2.91
N ALA A 296 6.71 20.71 3.75
CA ALA A 296 7.55 19.55 3.48
C ALA A 296 7.09 18.79 2.23
N ILE A 297 5.78 18.55 2.11
CA ILE A 297 5.16 17.88 0.97
C ILE A 297 5.43 18.64 -0.34
N LEU A 298 5.25 19.96 -0.34
CA LEU A 298 5.50 20.83 -1.51
C LEU A 298 6.98 20.88 -1.91
N LYS A 299 7.90 20.58 -0.98
CA LYS A 299 9.34 20.38 -1.26
C LYS A 299 9.68 18.99 -1.77
N GLY A 300 8.68 18.13 -1.98
CA GLY A 300 8.86 16.77 -2.49
C GLY A 300 9.01 15.71 -1.41
N ASP A 301 8.68 16.00 -0.15
CA ASP A 301 8.63 14.98 0.90
C ASP A 301 7.37 14.11 0.78
N ILE A 302 7.47 13.14 -0.13
CA ILE A 302 6.44 12.12 -0.34
C ILE A 302 6.21 11.27 0.91
N THR A 303 7.21 11.11 1.78
CA THR A 303 7.07 10.37 3.04
C THR A 303 6.02 11.05 3.88
N ASN A 304 6.13 12.37 4.04
CA ASN A 304 5.20 13.11 4.86
C ASN A 304 3.78 13.12 4.27
N TYR A 305 3.63 13.18 2.94
CA TYR A 305 2.32 13.05 2.30
C TYR A 305 1.66 11.70 2.57
N ILE A 306 2.42 10.62 2.69
CA ILE A 306 1.87 9.29 2.97
C ILE A 306 1.48 9.16 4.44
N LEU A 307 2.27 9.75 5.34
CA LEU A 307 2.08 9.60 6.79
C LEU A 307 1.08 10.60 7.35
N ASN A 308 1.18 11.86 6.95
CA ASN A 308 0.41 12.98 7.43
C ASN A 308 -0.17 13.79 6.26
N PRO A 309 -1.01 13.18 5.38
CA PRO A 309 -1.61 13.92 4.27
C PRO A 309 -2.56 15.00 4.77
N PRO A 310 -2.65 16.17 4.09
CA PRO A 310 -3.80 17.05 4.27
C PRO A 310 -5.08 16.30 3.90
N HIS A 311 -6.12 16.44 4.71
CA HIS A 311 -7.36 15.72 4.45
C HIS A 311 -8.60 16.35 5.05
N ILE A 312 -9.74 16.02 4.47
CA ILE A 312 -11.07 16.40 4.97
C ILE A 312 -11.78 15.13 5.44
N VAL A 313 -12.28 15.16 6.67
CA VAL A 313 -13.10 14.09 7.26
C VAL A 313 -14.57 14.38 6.98
N LEU A 314 -15.23 13.44 6.31
CA LEU A 314 -16.58 13.56 5.81
C LEU A 314 -17.47 12.44 6.36
N GLU A 315 -18.76 12.70 6.36
CA GLU A 315 -19.78 11.65 6.47
C GLU A 315 -19.58 10.59 5.38
N TYR A 316 -19.63 9.32 5.79
CA TYR A 316 -19.54 8.20 4.87
C TYR A 316 -20.89 7.91 4.23
N MET A 317 -20.96 8.00 2.90
CA MET A 317 -22.15 7.77 2.11
C MET A 317 -22.11 6.37 1.50
N ALA A 318 -22.68 5.38 2.21
CA ALA A 318 -22.54 3.96 1.86
C ALA A 318 -23.30 3.55 0.58
N GLY A 319 -24.20 4.39 0.08
CA GLY A 319 -25.01 4.12 -1.10
C GLY A 319 -24.38 4.50 -2.44
N GLY A 320 -23.13 4.97 -2.44
CA GLY A 320 -22.49 5.44 -3.67
C GLY A 320 -23.12 6.73 -4.20
N SER A 321 -22.85 7.03 -5.47
CA SER A 321 -23.26 8.24 -6.17
C SER A 321 -24.42 7.99 -7.14
N ALA A 322 -25.12 9.05 -7.55
CA ALA A 322 -26.14 8.97 -8.60
C ALA A 322 -25.55 8.56 -9.96
N ASN A 323 -24.24 8.68 -10.16
CA ASN A 323 -23.58 8.17 -11.36
C ASN A 323 -23.54 6.63 -11.43
N ASP A 324 -23.64 5.95 -10.28
CA ASP A 324 -23.56 4.49 -10.19
C ASP A 324 -24.88 3.79 -10.55
N TYR A 325 -25.95 4.56 -10.77
CA TYR A 325 -27.29 4.07 -11.03
C TYR A 325 -27.78 4.47 -12.42
N ASN A 326 -28.54 3.57 -13.04
CA ASN A 326 -29.23 3.85 -14.29
C ASN A 326 -30.70 4.25 -14.02
N PHE A 327 -31.03 5.50 -14.30
CA PHE A 327 -32.37 6.07 -14.10
C PHE A 327 -33.17 6.27 -15.40
N THR A 328 -32.70 5.75 -16.54
CA THR A 328 -33.36 6.01 -17.84
C THR A 328 -34.70 5.31 -18.01
N ASP A 329 -35.00 4.29 -17.19
CA ASP A 329 -36.32 3.68 -17.17
C ASP A 329 -37.36 4.67 -16.61
N PRO A 330 -38.50 4.89 -17.31
CA PRO A 330 -39.54 5.83 -16.91
C PRO A 330 -40.00 5.75 -15.46
N ARG A 331 -39.94 4.56 -14.84
CA ARG A 331 -40.34 4.33 -13.45
C ARG A 331 -39.46 5.09 -12.45
N TRP A 332 -38.25 5.50 -12.84
CA TRP A 332 -37.34 6.28 -11.99
C TRP A 332 -37.58 7.79 -12.03
N ARG A 333 -38.42 8.32 -12.93
CA ARG A 333 -38.58 9.77 -13.11
C ARG A 333 -38.89 10.51 -11.81
N LYS A 334 -39.85 10.02 -11.02
CA LYS A 334 -40.19 10.62 -9.72
C LYS A 334 -39.03 10.57 -8.72
N VAL A 335 -38.22 9.52 -8.75
CA VAL A 335 -36.99 9.45 -7.93
C VAL A 335 -36.00 10.53 -8.37
N VAL A 336 -35.77 10.68 -9.67
CA VAL A 336 -34.90 11.75 -10.20
C VAL A 336 -35.45 13.14 -9.85
N TYR A 337 -36.76 13.39 -10.00
CA TYR A 337 -37.37 14.67 -9.63
C TYR A 337 -37.17 14.98 -8.14
N LEU A 338 -37.36 13.98 -7.27
CA LEU A 338 -37.13 14.16 -5.84
C LEU A 338 -35.65 14.43 -5.52
N ILE A 339 -34.71 13.76 -6.20
CA ILE A 339 -33.27 14.03 -6.08
C ILE A 339 -32.99 15.49 -6.46
N ILE A 340 -33.42 15.92 -7.66
CA ILE A 340 -33.18 17.29 -8.15
C ILE A 340 -33.79 18.32 -7.22
N ALA A 341 -35.01 18.09 -6.72
CA ALA A 341 -35.64 18.97 -5.75
C ALA A 341 -34.81 19.09 -4.45
N LYS A 342 -34.39 17.96 -3.86
CA LYS A 342 -33.58 17.97 -2.63
C LYS A 342 -32.23 18.66 -2.81
N ILE A 343 -31.56 18.45 -3.95
CA ILE A 343 -30.30 19.13 -4.26
C ILE A 343 -30.52 20.63 -4.48
N ALA A 344 -31.58 21.03 -5.20
CA ALA A 344 -31.94 22.43 -5.38
C ALA A 344 -32.21 23.14 -4.04
N SER A 345 -32.85 22.46 -3.08
CA SER A 345 -33.04 23.00 -1.73
C SER A 345 -31.72 23.26 -0.99
N SER A 346 -30.73 22.38 -1.14
CA SER A 346 -29.38 22.61 -0.60
C SER A 346 -28.66 23.75 -1.29
N LEU A 347 -28.74 23.83 -2.62
CA LEU A 347 -28.14 24.93 -3.38
C LEU A 347 -28.72 26.28 -2.97
N ASP A 348 -30.03 26.38 -2.77
CA ASP A 348 -30.67 27.62 -2.28
C ASP A 348 -30.06 28.11 -0.96
N LYS A 349 -29.72 27.19 -0.06
CA LYS A 349 -29.06 27.51 1.23
C LYS A 349 -27.60 27.93 1.06
N ILE A 350 -26.86 27.28 0.16
CA ILE A 350 -25.48 27.66 -0.18
C ILE A 350 -25.48 29.06 -0.81
N HIS A 351 -26.36 29.30 -1.78
CA HIS A 351 -26.51 30.57 -2.50
C HIS A 351 -26.87 31.72 -1.55
N LYS A 352 -27.81 31.51 -0.63
CA LYS A 352 -28.16 32.48 0.43
C LYS A 352 -27.04 32.76 1.42
N SER A 353 -26.07 31.86 1.52
CA SER A 353 -24.86 32.06 2.35
C SER A 353 -23.75 32.80 1.59
N GLY A 354 -23.97 33.20 0.33
CA GLY A 354 -23.01 33.95 -0.48
C GLY A 354 -21.99 33.09 -1.22
N TYR A 355 -22.27 31.79 -1.38
CA TYR A 355 -21.37 30.83 -2.04
C TYR A 355 -22.02 30.19 -3.27
N VAL A 356 -21.18 29.69 -4.17
CA VAL A 356 -21.54 28.84 -5.32
C VAL A 356 -20.86 27.50 -5.12
N HIS A 357 -21.56 26.38 -5.33
CA HIS A 357 -21.00 25.03 -5.16
C HIS A 357 -19.97 24.69 -6.25
N SER A 358 -20.24 25.12 -7.48
CA SER A 358 -19.39 25.05 -8.68
C SER A 358 -19.13 23.64 -9.26
N ASP A 359 -19.42 22.55 -8.55
CA ASP A 359 -19.23 21.19 -9.11
C ASP A 359 -20.47 20.27 -8.94
N VAL A 360 -21.64 20.74 -9.36
CA VAL A 360 -22.88 19.93 -9.31
C VAL A 360 -22.91 18.93 -10.48
N LYS A 361 -22.86 17.63 -10.16
CA LYS A 361 -22.89 16.53 -11.14
C LYS A 361 -23.35 15.22 -10.49
N PRO A 362 -23.75 14.18 -11.27
CA PRO A 362 -24.16 12.88 -10.72
C PRO A 362 -23.16 12.25 -9.74
N HIS A 363 -21.86 12.41 -9.97
CA HIS A 363 -20.80 11.88 -9.11
C HIS A 363 -20.81 12.48 -7.69
N ASN A 364 -21.30 13.72 -7.55
CA ASN A 364 -21.33 14.44 -6.28
C ASN A 364 -22.70 14.37 -5.59
N ILE A 365 -23.66 13.63 -6.14
CA ILE A 365 -24.96 13.37 -5.51
C ILE A 365 -24.89 11.98 -4.89
N LEU A 366 -24.74 11.91 -3.56
CA LEU A 366 -24.46 10.67 -2.83
C LEU A 366 -25.66 10.19 -2.01
N PHE A 367 -25.71 8.89 -1.74
CA PHE A 367 -26.77 8.26 -0.93
C PHE A 367 -26.24 7.65 0.36
N THR A 368 -27.00 7.74 1.45
CA THR A 368 -26.60 7.11 2.73
C THR A 368 -26.68 5.59 2.70
N SER A 369 -27.47 5.01 1.81
CA SER A 369 -27.61 3.57 1.60
C SER A 369 -27.89 3.25 0.12
N PRO A 370 -27.51 2.06 -0.39
CA PRO A 370 -27.70 1.73 -1.80
C PRO A 370 -29.17 1.73 -2.22
N LEU A 371 -29.43 2.21 -3.44
CA LEU A 371 -30.77 2.11 -4.04
C LEU A 371 -31.03 0.68 -4.53
N THR A 372 -32.26 0.20 -4.38
CA THR A 372 -32.66 -1.12 -4.91
C THR A 372 -33.05 -0.99 -6.39
N LYS A 373 -33.30 -2.11 -7.07
CA LYS A 373 -33.84 -2.11 -8.45
C LYS A 373 -35.31 -1.66 -8.54
N LYS A 374 -35.97 -1.35 -7.42
CA LYS A 374 -37.41 -1.04 -7.35
C LYS A 374 -37.63 0.46 -7.10
N PRO A 375 -37.97 1.25 -8.14
CA PRO A 375 -38.06 2.70 -8.03
C PRO A 375 -39.05 3.18 -6.96
N ASP A 376 -40.20 2.52 -6.82
CA ASP A 376 -41.23 2.91 -5.84
C ASP A 376 -40.77 2.74 -4.39
N GLU A 377 -39.99 1.70 -4.10
CA GLU A 377 -39.40 1.49 -2.77
C GLU A 377 -38.36 2.57 -2.47
N ASN A 378 -37.52 2.92 -3.46
CA ASN A 378 -36.53 3.98 -3.32
C ASN A 378 -37.20 5.36 -3.15
N LEU A 379 -38.27 5.64 -3.90
CA LEU A 379 -39.03 6.88 -3.76
C LEU A 379 -39.58 7.02 -2.34
N LYS A 380 -40.25 5.98 -1.83
CA LYS A 380 -40.76 5.95 -0.44
C LYS A 380 -39.63 6.08 0.59
N ALA A 381 -38.50 5.43 0.38
CA ALA A 381 -37.35 5.51 1.27
C ALA A 381 -36.72 6.91 1.30
N LEU A 382 -36.62 7.58 0.14
CA LEU A 382 -36.15 8.95 0.03
C LEU A 382 -37.13 9.96 0.66
N MET A 383 -38.44 9.74 0.49
CA MET A 383 -39.48 10.60 1.09
C MET A 383 -39.53 10.47 2.61
N SER A 384 -39.41 9.26 3.14
CA SER A 384 -39.40 8.99 4.59
C SER A 384 -38.09 9.33 5.28
N GLY A 385 -37.02 9.63 4.52
CA GLY A 385 -35.69 9.87 5.07
C GLY A 385 -34.93 8.60 5.47
N LYS A 386 -35.49 7.41 5.21
CA LYS A 386 -34.78 6.13 5.41
C LYS A 386 -33.50 6.05 4.55
N ILE A 387 -33.55 6.63 3.36
CA ILE A 387 -32.37 6.91 2.52
C ILE A 387 -32.31 8.42 2.36
N GLU A 388 -31.15 9.00 2.60
CA GLU A 388 -30.90 10.42 2.38
C GLU A 388 -30.04 10.58 1.13
N VAL A 389 -30.35 11.60 0.34
CA VAL A 389 -29.53 12.06 -0.78
C VAL A 389 -28.86 13.36 -0.37
N LYS A 390 -27.56 13.47 -0.60
CA LYS A 390 -26.76 14.64 -0.20
C LYS A 390 -25.81 15.07 -1.30
N LEU A 391 -25.65 16.37 -1.45
CA LEU A 391 -24.62 16.96 -2.30
C LEU A 391 -23.28 16.90 -1.56
N SER A 392 -22.25 16.39 -2.22
CA SER A 392 -20.87 16.35 -1.74
C SER A 392 -19.98 17.32 -2.51
N ASP A 393 -18.73 17.40 -2.07
CA ASP A 393 -17.67 18.17 -2.72
C ASP A 393 -17.75 19.70 -2.57
N LEU A 394 -18.01 20.15 -1.34
CA LEU A 394 -17.88 21.56 -0.97
C LEU A 394 -16.46 22.12 -1.15
N GLY A 395 -15.44 21.28 -1.40
CA GLY A 395 -14.06 21.75 -1.62
C GLY A 395 -13.88 22.59 -2.88
N SER A 396 -14.87 22.55 -3.79
CA SER A 396 -14.92 23.41 -4.98
C SER A 396 -15.80 24.65 -4.78
N ALA A 397 -16.45 24.79 -3.62
CA ALA A 397 -17.30 25.94 -3.36
C ALA A 397 -16.46 27.22 -3.23
N VAL A 398 -16.97 28.31 -3.77
CA VAL A 398 -16.30 29.63 -3.77
C VAL A 398 -17.31 30.73 -3.49
N LYS A 399 -16.84 31.90 -3.05
CA LYS A 399 -17.75 33.04 -2.88
C LYS A 399 -18.29 33.51 -4.23
N VAL A 400 -19.53 33.99 -4.23
CA VAL A 400 -20.14 34.59 -5.41
C VAL A 400 -19.25 35.72 -5.93
N GLY A 401 -18.97 35.72 -7.23
CA GLY A 401 -18.12 36.71 -7.89
C GLY A 401 -16.64 36.33 -7.96
N GLU A 402 -16.19 35.29 -7.26
CA GLU A 402 -14.80 34.82 -7.35
C GLU A 402 -14.56 33.96 -8.60
N LYS A 403 -13.32 33.47 -8.74
CA LYS A 403 -12.93 32.56 -9.83
C LYS A 403 -13.31 31.14 -9.46
N ALA A 404 -13.96 30.41 -10.37
CA ALA A 404 -14.09 28.97 -10.22
C ALA A 404 -12.71 28.29 -10.23
N ILE A 405 -12.60 27.22 -9.43
CA ILE A 405 -11.33 26.50 -9.22
C ILE A 405 -11.25 25.26 -10.11
N GLN A 406 -12.39 24.64 -10.39
CA GLN A 406 -12.49 23.37 -11.08
C GLN A 406 -13.53 23.43 -12.20
N LEU A 407 -13.33 22.56 -13.19
CA LEU A 407 -14.27 22.31 -14.27
C LEU A 407 -14.60 20.83 -14.41
N THR A 408 -15.88 20.53 -14.66
CA THR A 408 -16.30 19.28 -15.29
C THR A 408 -16.98 19.63 -16.62
N PRO A 409 -16.30 19.49 -17.78
CA PRO A 409 -16.76 20.01 -19.07
C PRO A 409 -18.18 19.61 -19.47
N GLU A 410 -18.62 18.43 -19.05
CA GLU A 410 -19.93 17.86 -19.39
C GLU A 410 -21.11 18.56 -18.70
N TYR A 411 -20.85 19.23 -17.57
CA TYR A 411 -21.90 19.84 -16.73
C TYR A 411 -21.76 21.36 -16.60
N ALA A 412 -20.61 21.92 -16.99
CA ALA A 412 -20.35 23.34 -16.80
C ALA A 412 -20.90 24.24 -17.92
N SER A 413 -21.31 25.44 -17.53
CA SER A 413 -21.73 26.51 -18.44
C SER A 413 -20.51 27.21 -19.08
N ILE A 414 -20.70 27.94 -20.17
CA ILE A 414 -19.64 28.78 -20.77
C ILE A 414 -19.21 29.87 -19.79
N GLU A 415 -20.17 30.43 -19.07
CA GLU A 415 -19.96 31.48 -18.07
C GLU A 415 -19.11 30.96 -16.91
N HIS A 416 -19.32 29.71 -16.47
CA HIS A 416 -18.47 29.03 -15.51
C HIS A 416 -17.03 28.97 -16.01
N VAL A 417 -16.81 28.49 -17.24
CA VAL A 417 -15.46 28.38 -17.81
C VAL A 417 -14.78 29.76 -17.89
N ARG A 418 -15.51 30.79 -18.34
CA ARG A 418 -15.01 32.18 -18.35
C ARG A 418 -14.66 32.67 -16.95
N SER A 419 -15.47 32.33 -15.95
CA SER A 419 -15.26 32.76 -14.56
C SER A 419 -13.97 32.21 -13.95
N MET A 420 -13.45 31.09 -14.45
CA MET A 420 -12.18 30.52 -13.96
C MET A 420 -10.98 31.46 -14.17
N ILE A 421 -11.06 32.38 -15.15
CA ILE A 421 -10.04 33.40 -15.41
C ILE A 421 -10.51 34.79 -14.98
N LEU A 422 -11.73 35.16 -15.35
CA LEU A 422 -12.24 36.52 -15.17
C LEU A 422 -12.84 36.77 -13.78
N GLY A 423 -13.13 35.72 -13.02
CA GLY A 423 -14.03 35.80 -11.87
C GLY A 423 -15.48 35.96 -12.31
N GLY A 424 -16.36 36.24 -11.37
CA GLY A 424 -17.78 36.46 -11.65
C GLY A 424 -18.63 35.20 -11.64
N ILE A 425 -18.20 34.10 -11.01
CA ILE A 425 -19.06 32.91 -10.90
C ILE A 425 -20.33 33.23 -10.11
N THR A 426 -21.46 32.68 -10.55
CA THR A 426 -22.78 33.02 -9.98
C THR A 426 -23.56 31.78 -9.54
N PRO A 427 -24.57 31.94 -8.67
CA PRO A 427 -25.53 30.88 -8.36
C PRO A 427 -26.17 30.23 -9.60
N PHE A 428 -26.29 30.96 -10.70
CA PHE A 428 -26.89 30.46 -11.94
C PHE A 428 -26.01 29.41 -12.65
N ASP A 429 -24.72 29.33 -12.34
CA ASP A 429 -23.82 28.30 -12.86
C ASP A 429 -24.08 26.94 -12.19
N ASP A 430 -24.45 26.93 -10.91
CA ASP A 430 -24.96 25.72 -10.24
C ASP A 430 -26.31 25.27 -10.83
N ILE A 431 -27.18 26.21 -11.21
CA ILE A 431 -28.48 25.89 -11.81
C ILE A 431 -28.31 25.25 -13.18
N TYR A 432 -27.37 25.75 -13.98
CA TYR A 432 -26.99 25.12 -15.23
C TYR A 432 -26.51 23.68 -14.99
N SER A 433 -25.57 23.52 -14.06
CA SER A 433 -24.97 22.23 -13.72
C SER A 433 -26.01 21.23 -13.20
N LEU A 434 -26.97 21.68 -12.39
CA LEU A 434 -28.10 20.87 -11.94
C LEU A 434 -29.05 20.51 -13.09
N GLY A 435 -29.26 21.40 -14.05
CA GLY A 435 -30.06 21.13 -15.25
C GLY A 435 -29.41 20.10 -16.18
N ALA A 436 -28.10 20.24 -16.42
CA ALA A 436 -27.31 19.23 -17.15
C ALA A 436 -27.29 17.88 -16.41
N THR A 437 -27.23 17.91 -15.07
CA THR A 437 -27.37 16.72 -14.22
C THR A 437 -28.74 16.06 -14.38
N ALA A 438 -29.83 16.83 -14.32
CA ALA A 438 -31.18 16.31 -14.53
C ALA A 438 -31.33 15.67 -15.92
N PHE A 439 -30.82 16.34 -16.96
CA PHE A 439 -30.78 15.80 -18.32
C PHE A 439 -30.04 14.46 -18.36
N LYS A 440 -28.85 14.37 -17.75
CA LYS A 440 -28.06 13.13 -17.71
C LYS A 440 -28.77 12.00 -16.99
N LEU A 441 -29.34 12.26 -15.81
CA LEU A 441 -30.04 11.23 -15.04
C LEU A 441 -31.27 10.71 -15.78
N LEU A 442 -32.05 11.59 -16.42
CA LEU A 442 -33.28 11.18 -17.11
C LEU A 442 -33.00 10.46 -18.44
N THR A 443 -31.99 10.91 -19.20
CA THR A 443 -31.78 10.46 -20.59
C THR A 443 -30.58 9.52 -20.77
N GLY A 444 -29.67 9.50 -19.80
CA GLY A 444 -28.38 8.82 -19.91
C GLY A 444 -27.36 9.54 -20.81
N LYS A 445 -27.73 10.64 -21.47
CA LYS A 445 -26.90 11.41 -22.40
C LYS A 445 -26.26 12.64 -21.73
N ILE A 446 -25.20 13.18 -22.33
CA ILE A 446 -24.56 14.42 -21.89
C ILE A 446 -25.17 15.59 -22.67
N LEU A 447 -25.51 16.67 -21.97
CA LEU A 447 -26.16 17.82 -22.58
C LEU A 447 -25.18 18.69 -23.38
N ASN A 448 -24.00 18.97 -22.82
CA ASN A 448 -22.97 19.72 -23.52
C ASN A 448 -22.51 18.92 -24.74
N SER A 449 -22.56 19.57 -25.91
CA SER A 449 -22.19 18.92 -27.17
C SER A 449 -20.69 18.64 -27.23
N PRO A 450 -20.24 17.67 -28.06
CA PRO A 450 -18.82 17.47 -28.30
C PRO A 450 -18.08 18.72 -28.77
N GLN A 451 -18.74 19.58 -29.56
CA GLN A 451 -18.18 20.85 -30.04
C GLN A 451 -17.95 21.83 -28.88
N MET A 452 -18.89 21.90 -27.95
CA MET A 452 -18.79 22.75 -26.77
C MET A 452 -17.71 22.27 -25.81
N ILE A 453 -17.62 20.96 -25.56
CA ILE A 453 -16.56 20.36 -24.75
C ILE A 453 -15.19 20.62 -25.38
N LYS A 454 -15.06 20.40 -26.70
CA LYS A 454 -13.83 20.70 -27.43
C LYS A 454 -13.42 22.17 -27.31
N ALA A 455 -14.36 23.11 -27.38
CA ALA A 455 -14.07 24.52 -27.19
C ALA A 455 -13.52 24.83 -25.78
N TYR A 456 -13.96 24.09 -24.75
CA TYR A 456 -13.38 24.20 -23.41
C TYR A 456 -11.94 23.69 -23.39
N GLU A 457 -11.66 22.54 -24.02
CA GLU A 457 -10.32 21.98 -24.14
C GLU A 457 -9.37 22.94 -24.89
N ASP A 458 -9.83 23.47 -26.03
CA ASP A 458 -9.11 24.46 -26.84
C ASP A 458 -8.84 25.74 -26.04
N PHE A 459 -9.79 26.17 -25.20
CA PHE A 459 -9.60 27.31 -24.30
C PHE A 459 -8.46 27.06 -23.32
N PHE A 460 -8.38 25.90 -22.66
CA PHE A 460 -7.27 25.63 -21.74
C PHE A 460 -5.93 25.40 -22.45
N ALA A 461 -5.96 24.93 -23.69
CA ALA A 461 -4.75 24.78 -24.50
C ALA A 461 -4.18 26.13 -24.95
N THR A 462 -5.04 27.12 -25.23
CA THR A 462 -4.64 28.38 -25.89
C THR A 462 -4.81 29.62 -25.01
N MET A 463 -5.56 29.53 -23.91
CA MET A 463 -6.06 30.64 -23.09
C MET A 463 -6.85 31.69 -23.88
N ASN A 464 -7.39 31.32 -25.05
CA ASN A 464 -8.10 32.24 -25.93
C ASN A 464 -9.60 32.29 -25.60
N LEU A 465 -10.06 33.34 -24.92
CA LEU A 465 -11.48 33.51 -24.55
C LEU A 465 -12.45 33.55 -25.74
N SER A 466 -11.99 33.88 -26.95
CA SER A 466 -12.86 33.96 -28.13
C SER A 466 -13.44 32.60 -28.56
N VAL A 467 -12.80 31.49 -28.19
CA VAL A 467 -13.35 30.15 -28.49
C VAL A 467 -14.57 29.82 -27.63
N LEU A 468 -14.76 30.52 -26.51
CA LEU A 468 -15.91 30.35 -25.61
C LEU A 468 -17.11 31.19 -26.07
N ASP A 469 -17.56 31.01 -27.31
CA ASP A 469 -18.71 31.75 -27.88
C ASP A 469 -20.05 31.19 -27.34
N LEU A 470 -20.93 32.07 -26.84
CA LEU A 470 -22.28 31.71 -26.38
C LEU A 470 -23.13 31.06 -27.47
N LYS A 471 -22.82 31.26 -28.75
CA LYS A 471 -23.46 30.55 -29.87
C LYS A 471 -23.28 29.04 -29.77
N LEU A 472 -22.26 28.52 -29.08
CA LEU A 472 -22.08 27.09 -28.87
C LEU A 472 -23.28 26.44 -28.17
N TYR A 473 -24.07 27.18 -27.39
CA TYR A 473 -25.29 26.66 -26.77
C TYR A 473 -26.35 26.16 -27.75
N VAL A 474 -26.35 26.63 -29.01
CA VAL A 474 -27.28 26.16 -30.07
C VAL A 474 -26.95 24.75 -30.56
N THR A 475 -25.75 24.24 -30.25
CA THR A 475 -25.30 22.91 -30.69
C THR A 475 -25.80 21.77 -29.81
N ARG A 476 -26.52 22.09 -28.72
CA ARG A 476 -27.05 21.10 -27.79
C ARG A 476 -28.29 20.43 -28.36
N ASP A 477 -28.39 19.12 -28.15
CA ASP A 477 -29.55 18.32 -28.56
C ASP A 477 -30.46 18.03 -27.35
N TYR A 478 -31.66 18.63 -27.36
CA TYR A 478 -32.68 18.40 -26.35
C TYR A 478 -33.69 17.32 -26.74
N SER A 479 -33.62 16.73 -27.95
CA SER A 479 -34.53 15.67 -28.40
C SER A 479 -34.62 14.46 -27.46
N PRO A 480 -33.56 14.07 -26.69
CA PRO A 480 -33.69 13.00 -25.70
C PRO A 480 -34.69 13.30 -24.57
N LEU A 481 -35.07 14.56 -24.33
CA LEU A 481 -36.09 14.93 -23.35
C LEU A 481 -37.53 14.62 -23.81
N ASN A 482 -37.74 14.19 -25.05
CA ASN A 482 -39.07 13.76 -25.52
C ASN A 482 -39.63 12.57 -24.74
N ILE A 483 -38.79 11.90 -23.93
CA ILE A 483 -39.21 10.82 -23.03
C ILE A 483 -39.93 11.35 -21.77
N VAL A 484 -39.77 12.62 -21.38
CA VAL A 484 -40.41 13.18 -20.19
C VAL A 484 -41.58 14.11 -20.55
N GLU A 485 -42.34 14.51 -19.54
CA GLU A 485 -43.42 15.48 -19.65
C GLU A 485 -42.90 16.80 -20.26
N ARG A 486 -43.71 17.39 -21.14
CA ARG A 486 -43.32 18.58 -21.92
C ARG A 486 -42.87 19.75 -21.04
N ASP A 487 -43.55 19.96 -19.92
CA ASP A 487 -43.20 21.02 -18.98
C ASP A 487 -41.91 20.75 -18.23
N VAL A 488 -41.61 19.49 -17.88
CA VAL A 488 -40.31 19.08 -17.32
C VAL A 488 -39.19 19.32 -18.33
N ALA A 489 -39.40 18.92 -19.60
CA ALA A 489 -38.43 19.17 -20.67
C ALA A 489 -38.15 20.68 -20.82
N ASN A 490 -39.20 21.49 -20.92
CA ASN A 490 -39.09 22.95 -21.01
C ASN A 490 -38.39 23.57 -19.80
N PHE A 491 -38.63 23.05 -18.59
CA PHE A 491 -38.00 23.56 -17.39
C PHE A 491 -36.50 23.22 -17.34
N ILE A 492 -36.08 22.03 -17.79
CA ILE A 492 -34.66 21.68 -17.94
C ILE A 492 -33.98 22.58 -18.99
N MET A 493 -34.66 22.89 -20.09
CA MET A 493 -34.19 23.88 -21.06
C MET A 493 -34.05 25.28 -20.44
N TYR A 494 -34.98 25.68 -19.57
CA TYR A 494 -34.91 26.94 -18.84
C TYR A 494 -33.74 26.98 -17.84
N MET A 495 -33.51 25.90 -17.10
CA MET A 495 -32.35 25.75 -16.19
C MET A 495 -31.01 25.88 -16.91
N THR A 496 -30.96 25.45 -18.18
CA THR A 496 -29.74 25.41 -18.98
C THR A 496 -29.70 26.51 -20.04
N SER A 497 -30.54 27.54 -19.89
CA SER A 497 -30.61 28.67 -20.81
C SER A 497 -29.33 29.54 -20.74
N PRO A 498 -28.88 30.09 -21.87
CA PRO A 498 -27.74 31.03 -21.91
C PRO A 498 -28.10 32.45 -21.46
N THR A 499 -29.38 32.80 -21.33
CA THR A 499 -29.81 34.18 -21.06
C THR A 499 -30.35 34.37 -19.64
N LYS A 500 -31.29 33.52 -19.24
CA LYS A 500 -31.96 33.59 -17.93
C LYS A 500 -32.22 32.19 -17.43
N ARG A 501 -31.83 31.91 -16.19
CA ARG A 501 -32.04 30.64 -15.49
C ARG A 501 -32.93 30.89 -14.25
N PRO A 502 -33.72 29.91 -13.79
CA PRO A 502 -34.44 29.99 -12.52
C PRO A 502 -33.47 30.03 -11.34
N THR A 503 -33.95 30.45 -10.19
CA THR A 503 -33.28 30.31 -8.90
C THR A 503 -33.37 28.87 -8.38
N ALA A 504 -32.49 28.50 -7.44
CA ALA A 504 -32.54 27.19 -6.79
C ALA A 504 -33.88 26.92 -6.08
N SER A 505 -34.48 27.95 -5.49
CA SER A 505 -35.82 27.86 -4.88
C SER A 505 -36.92 27.56 -5.90
N GLU A 506 -36.88 28.18 -7.08
CA GLU A 506 -37.83 27.90 -8.16
C GLU A 506 -37.66 26.47 -8.71
N VAL A 507 -36.42 26.01 -8.87
CA VAL A 507 -36.13 24.61 -9.26
C VAL A 507 -36.71 23.63 -8.24
N PHE A 508 -36.48 23.88 -6.94
CA PHE A 508 -37.04 23.06 -5.87
C PHE A 508 -38.56 22.98 -5.99
N ARG A 509 -39.26 24.12 -6.05
CA ARG A 509 -40.74 24.15 -6.14
C ARG A 509 -41.26 23.39 -7.35
N PHE A 510 -40.63 23.57 -8.52
CA PHE A 510 -41.04 22.92 -9.75
C PHE A 510 -40.89 21.40 -9.67
N PHE A 511 -39.71 20.88 -9.33
CA PHE A 511 -39.51 19.43 -9.30
C PHE A 511 -40.22 18.76 -8.13
N TYR A 512 -40.38 19.45 -7.01
CA TYR A 512 -41.15 18.94 -5.87
C TYR A 512 -42.62 18.72 -6.25
N SER A 513 -43.25 19.62 -7.00
CA SER A 513 -44.63 19.45 -7.50
C SER A 513 -44.78 18.41 -8.64
N LYS A 514 -43.70 17.80 -9.10
CA LYS A 514 -43.75 16.63 -10.00
C LYS A 514 -43.72 15.30 -9.25
N VAL A 515 -43.32 15.34 -7.98
CA VAL A 515 -43.31 14.16 -7.11
C VAL A 515 -44.69 13.97 -6.48
N PHE A 516 -45.22 15.06 -5.92
CA PHE A 516 -46.52 15.20 -5.24
C PHE A 516 -47.53 15.87 -6.16
#